data_AF-A0A9W7IM68-F1
#
_entry.id   AF-A0A9W7IM68-F1
#
_cell.length_a   1.000
_cell.length_b   1.000
_cell.length_c   1.000
_cell.angle_alpha   90.00
_cell.angle_beta   90.00
_cell.angle_gamma   90.00
#
_symmetry.space_group_name_H-M   'P 1'
#
loop_
_entity.id
_entity.type
_entity.pdbx_description
1 polymer ?
#
loop_
_entity_poly.entity_id
_entity_poly.type
_entity_poly.pdbx_seq_one_letter_code
_entity_poly.pdbx_strand_id
1 'polypeptide(L)'
;MGRVRTKTVKKSSRQVIERYYSRMTLDFHTNKKIIEEVAIIPSKRLRNKIAGFSTHLMKRIQKGPVRGISLKLQEEERERRMDFVPDESAIKVDQIEVDKETLDMLSVLGMGDIPGLVKVDPVAVVPQVGFGRGGGPGRRF
;
A
#
# COMPACT_ATOMS: atom_id res chain seq x y z
N MET A 1 -29.43 12.48 6.86
CA MET A 1 -28.79 12.70 5.53
C MET A 1 -27.29 12.92 5.71
N GLY A 2 -26.44 12.13 5.02
CA GLY A 2 -24.99 12.07 5.27
C GLY A 2 -24.15 13.17 4.59
N ARG A 3 -23.01 13.52 5.22
CA ARG A 3 -22.05 14.53 4.73
C ARG A 3 -20.99 13.91 3.79
N VAL A 4 -21.38 13.01 2.90
CA VAL A 4 -20.45 12.35 1.96
C VAL A 4 -20.11 13.29 0.80
N ARG A 5 -18.82 13.39 0.44
CA ARG A 5 -18.34 14.27 -0.63
C ARG A 5 -18.41 13.56 -1.99
N THR A 6 -18.78 14.29 -3.04
CA THR A 6 -18.92 13.78 -4.42
C THR A 6 -17.56 13.48 -5.06
N LYS A 7 -17.55 12.68 -6.13
CA LYS A 7 -16.34 12.32 -6.89
C LYS A 7 -15.59 13.54 -7.42
N THR A 8 -16.29 14.59 -7.84
CA THR A 8 -15.71 15.84 -8.33
C THR A 8 -14.85 16.52 -7.26
N VAL A 9 -15.42 16.71 -6.06
CA VAL A 9 -14.69 17.29 -4.92
C VAL A 9 -13.46 16.45 -4.56
N LYS A 10 -13.63 15.11 -4.49
CA LYS A 10 -12.53 14.20 -4.14
C LYS A 10 -11.42 14.21 -5.20
N LYS A 11 -11.76 14.20 -6.49
CA LYS A 11 -10.79 14.20 -7.60
C LYS A 11 -10.02 15.51 -7.65
N SER A 12 -10.71 16.65 -7.64
CA SER A 12 -10.08 17.97 -7.68
C SER A 12 -9.17 18.21 -6.48
N SER A 13 -9.58 17.78 -5.27
CA SER A 13 -8.75 17.96 -4.07
C SER A 13 -7.43 17.18 -4.16
N ARG A 14 -7.44 15.94 -4.69
CA ARG A 14 -6.20 15.16 -4.85
C ARG A 14 -5.26 15.84 -5.85
N GLN A 15 -5.78 16.29 -6.98
CA GLN A 15 -4.98 16.99 -8.00
C GLN A 15 -4.32 18.27 -7.48
N VAL A 16 -5.04 19.06 -6.65
CA VAL A 16 -4.47 20.26 -6.04
C VAL A 16 -3.34 19.88 -5.07
N ILE A 17 -3.51 18.82 -4.29
CA ILE A 17 -2.51 18.36 -3.32
C ILE A 17 -1.25 17.82 -4.02
N GLU A 18 -1.40 17.02 -5.08
CA GLU A 18 -0.28 16.45 -5.84
C GLU A 18 0.61 17.55 -6.44
N ARG A 19 0.01 18.64 -6.93
CA ARG A 19 0.73 19.72 -7.63
C ARG A 19 1.25 20.82 -6.71
N TYR A 20 0.52 21.14 -5.63
CA TYR A 20 0.78 22.31 -4.79
C TYR A 20 0.99 21.95 -3.32
N TYR A 21 1.50 20.76 -3.03
CA TYR A 21 1.73 20.28 -1.66
C TYR A 21 2.45 21.31 -0.77
N SER A 22 3.51 21.94 -1.29
CA SER A 22 4.34 22.92 -0.56
C SER A 22 3.59 24.18 -0.12
N ARG A 23 2.50 24.55 -0.80
CA ARG A 23 1.70 25.73 -0.47
C ARG A 23 0.54 25.41 0.48
N MET A 24 0.17 24.14 0.62
CA MET A 24 -1.01 23.72 1.36
C MET A 24 -0.73 23.58 2.85
N THR A 25 -1.71 23.89 3.69
CA THR A 25 -1.59 23.84 5.16
C THR A 25 -2.65 22.92 5.80
N LEU A 26 -2.70 22.87 7.13
CA LEU A 26 -3.75 22.16 7.87
C LEU A 26 -5.01 23.01 8.12
N ASP A 27 -4.93 24.32 7.89
CA ASP A 27 -5.99 25.28 8.15
C ASP A 27 -6.95 25.42 6.95
N PHE A 28 -8.23 25.67 7.23
CA PHE A 28 -9.27 25.79 6.22
C PHE A 28 -9.24 27.15 5.51
N HIS A 29 -9.01 28.24 6.24
CA HIS A 29 -9.13 29.58 5.68
C HIS A 29 -7.99 29.90 4.72
N THR A 30 -6.77 29.49 5.07
CA THR A 30 -5.58 29.57 4.22
C THR A 30 -5.74 28.73 2.95
N ASN A 31 -6.06 27.44 3.07
CA ASN A 31 -6.28 26.57 1.91
C ASN A 31 -7.41 27.05 1.00
N LYS A 32 -8.47 27.66 1.57
CA LYS A 32 -9.56 28.25 0.77
C LYS A 32 -9.07 29.39 -0.12
N LYS A 33 -8.16 30.24 0.37
CA LYS A 33 -7.56 31.34 -0.42
C LYS A 33 -6.62 30.78 -1.50
N ILE A 34 -5.75 29.83 -1.13
CA ILE A 34 -4.83 29.19 -2.08
C ILE A 34 -5.60 28.52 -3.23
N ILE A 35 -6.70 27.81 -2.93
CA ILE A 35 -7.51 27.15 -3.96
C ILE A 35 -8.22 28.15 -4.88
N GLU A 36 -8.52 29.35 -4.38
CA GLU A 36 -9.11 30.43 -5.20
C GLU A 36 -8.09 31.02 -6.18
N GLU A 37 -6.81 31.08 -5.79
CA GLU A 37 -5.72 31.53 -6.68
C GLU A 37 -5.32 30.45 -7.70
N VAL A 38 -5.29 29.19 -7.27
CA VAL A 38 -4.74 28.07 -8.06
C VAL A 38 -5.74 27.54 -9.09
N ALA A 39 -7.05 27.60 -8.80
CA ALA A 39 -8.06 26.96 -9.63
C ALA A 39 -9.27 27.86 -9.89
N ILE A 40 -9.71 27.87 -11.15
CA ILE A 40 -10.94 28.54 -11.55
C ILE A 40 -12.13 27.66 -11.11
N ILE A 41 -12.79 28.06 -10.02
CA ILE A 41 -13.93 27.33 -9.45
C ILE A 41 -15.19 28.19 -9.57
N PRO A 42 -16.25 27.71 -10.26
CA PRO A 42 -17.40 28.54 -10.62
C PRO A 42 -18.31 28.91 -9.44
N SER A 43 -18.22 28.21 -8.30
CA SER A 43 -19.06 28.51 -7.14
C SER A 43 -18.33 28.46 -5.81
N LYS A 44 -18.69 29.42 -4.93
CA LYS A 44 -18.23 29.49 -3.54
C LYS A 44 -18.46 28.18 -2.78
N ARG A 45 -19.60 27.52 -3.01
CA ARG A 45 -19.94 26.25 -2.35
C ARG A 45 -19.02 25.11 -2.78
N LEU A 46 -18.67 25.01 -4.06
CA LEU A 46 -17.71 24.00 -4.54
C LEU A 46 -16.31 24.27 -4.00
N ARG A 47 -15.86 25.53 -4.03
CA ARG A 47 -14.57 25.97 -3.46
C ARG A 47 -14.44 25.54 -2.00
N ASN A 48 -15.45 25.84 -1.18
CA ASN A 48 -15.44 25.48 0.25
C ASN A 48 -15.42 23.96 0.47
N LYS A 49 -16.10 23.17 -0.38
CA LYS A 49 -16.08 21.70 -0.28
C LYS A 49 -14.70 21.14 -0.64
N ILE A 50 -14.03 21.70 -1.66
CA ILE A 50 -12.69 21.29 -2.10
C ILE A 50 -11.67 21.67 -1.02
N ALA A 51 -11.71 22.90 -0.51
CA ALA A 51 -10.85 23.34 0.60
C ALA A 51 -11.02 22.46 1.84
N GLY A 52 -12.27 22.17 2.23
CA GLY A 52 -12.55 21.34 3.40
C GLY A 52 -12.20 19.86 3.23
N PHE A 53 -12.18 19.33 2.00
CA PHE A 53 -11.71 17.96 1.75
C PHE A 53 -10.18 17.91 1.63
N SER A 54 -9.56 18.97 1.11
CA SER A 54 -8.11 19.09 1.01
C SER A 54 -7.46 19.19 2.39
N THR A 55 -8.01 19.97 3.32
CA THR A 55 -7.55 20.00 4.73
C THR A 55 -7.67 18.63 5.40
N HIS A 56 -8.77 17.90 5.12
CA HIS A 56 -8.96 16.57 5.66
C HIS A 56 -7.91 15.58 5.14
N LEU A 57 -7.53 15.68 3.86
CA LEU A 57 -6.44 14.87 3.29
C LEU A 57 -5.08 15.26 3.87
N MET A 58 -4.78 16.55 4.04
CA MET A 58 -3.53 17.01 4.66
C MET A 58 -3.33 16.46 6.08
N LYS A 59 -4.39 16.48 6.90
CA LYS A 59 -4.37 15.86 8.25
C LYS A 59 -4.14 14.35 8.21
N ARG A 60 -4.53 13.67 7.13
CA ARG A 60 -4.27 12.23 6.96
C ARG A 60 -2.86 11.97 6.48
N ILE A 61 -2.35 12.78 5.55
CA ILE A 61 -0.96 12.70 5.05
C ILE A 61 0.03 12.84 6.21
N GLN A 62 -0.23 13.74 7.16
CA GLN A 62 0.61 13.91 8.36
C GLN A 62 0.70 12.62 9.21
N LYS A 63 -0.35 11.80 9.23
CA LYS A 63 -0.37 10.54 9.99
C LYS A 63 0.22 9.36 9.23
N GLY A 64 0.29 9.45 7.91
CA GLY A 64 0.78 8.37 7.07
C GLY A 64 0.38 8.51 5.60
N PRO A 65 0.85 7.58 4.75
CA PRO A 65 0.60 7.64 3.31
C PRO A 65 -0.89 7.48 3.00
N VAL A 66 -1.39 8.33 2.10
CA VAL A 66 -2.80 8.31 1.67
C VAL A 66 -2.89 7.74 0.26
N ARG A 67 -3.68 6.68 0.09
CA ARG A 67 -3.88 6.02 -1.21
C ARG A 67 -4.41 7.00 -2.28
N GLY A 68 -3.75 6.98 -3.43
CA GLY A 68 -4.17 7.71 -4.63
C GLY A 68 -3.80 9.19 -4.63
N ILE A 69 -2.76 9.56 -3.87
CA ILE A 69 -2.07 10.84 -3.96
C ILE A 69 -0.59 10.49 -4.14
N SER A 70 0.00 10.86 -5.26
CA SER A 70 1.45 10.79 -5.43
C SER A 70 2.08 12.09 -4.94
N LEU A 71 2.87 11.98 -3.88
CA LEU A 71 3.77 13.06 -3.47
C LEU A 71 5.16 12.67 -3.94
N LYS A 72 5.85 13.54 -4.68
CA LYS A 72 7.24 13.31 -5.11
C LYS A 72 8.13 12.90 -3.94
N LEU A 73 7.92 13.53 -2.78
CA LEU A 73 8.62 13.19 -1.54
C LEU A 73 8.42 11.73 -1.11
N GLN A 74 7.22 11.17 -1.29
CA GLN A 74 6.92 9.77 -0.97
C GLN A 74 7.53 8.81 -2.00
N GLU A 75 7.68 9.25 -3.25
CA GLU A 75 8.33 8.45 -4.29
C GLU A 75 9.82 8.31 -4.00
N GLU A 76 10.50 9.40 -3.63
CA GLU A 76 11.92 9.39 -3.25
C GLU A 76 12.21 8.54 -2.00
N GLU A 77 11.40 8.66 -0.94
CA GLU A 77 11.55 7.80 0.25
C GLU A 77 11.27 6.33 -0.07
N ARG A 78 10.30 6.07 -0.95
CA ARG A 78 9.97 4.71 -1.37
C ARG A 78 11.11 4.11 -2.20
N GLU A 79 11.71 4.86 -3.10
CA GLU A 79 12.89 4.42 -3.88
C GLU A 79 14.04 4.07 -2.95
N ARG A 80 14.41 4.96 -2.01
CA ARG A 80 15.48 4.67 -1.04
C ARG A 80 15.23 3.41 -0.21
N ARG A 81 13.97 3.13 0.13
CA ARG A 81 13.60 1.92 0.87
C ARG A 81 13.65 0.66 0.00
N MET A 82 13.33 0.77 -1.29
CA MET A 82 13.41 -0.35 -2.23
C MET A 82 14.85 -0.64 -2.64
N ASP A 83 15.68 0.39 -2.73
CA ASP A 83 17.12 0.30 -3.05
C ASP A 83 17.95 -0.18 -1.85
N PHE A 84 17.32 -0.37 -0.69
CA PHE A 84 17.98 -0.93 0.47
C PHE A 84 18.33 -2.40 0.22
N VAL A 85 19.59 -2.65 -0.10
CA VAL A 85 20.18 -3.98 -0.15
C VAL A 85 20.76 -4.28 1.23
N PRO A 86 20.26 -5.31 1.94
CA PRO A 86 20.86 -5.74 3.20
C PRO A 86 22.29 -6.25 2.99
N ASP A 87 23.14 -6.11 4.01
CA ASP A 87 24.53 -6.59 3.97
C ASP A 87 24.62 -8.10 3.73
N GLU A 88 23.65 -8.85 4.26
CA GLU A 88 23.50 -10.29 4.04
C GLU A 88 22.27 -10.59 3.18
N SER A 89 22.50 -11.29 2.07
CA SER A 89 21.41 -11.72 1.20
C SER A 89 20.58 -12.81 1.87
N ALA A 90 19.25 -12.67 1.84
CA ALA A 90 18.34 -13.69 2.37
C ALA A 90 18.47 -15.06 1.66
N ILE A 91 19.06 -15.10 0.45
CA ILE A 91 19.33 -16.32 -0.32
C ILE A 91 20.56 -17.05 0.23
N LYS A 92 21.46 -16.36 0.94
CA LYS A 92 22.66 -16.96 1.54
C LYS A 92 22.25 -17.73 2.79
N VAL A 93 21.71 -18.92 2.58
CA VAL A 93 21.41 -19.89 3.62
C VAL A 93 22.48 -20.97 3.62
N ASP A 94 22.86 -21.46 4.80
CA ASP A 94 23.87 -22.52 4.95
C ASP A 94 23.32 -23.90 4.52
N GLN A 95 22.01 -24.06 4.53
CA GLN A 95 21.31 -25.30 4.16
C GLN A 95 20.18 -25.01 3.18
N ILE A 96 20.20 -25.69 2.05
CA ILE A 96 19.22 -25.65 0.97
C ILE A 96 18.42 -26.95 1.05
N GLU A 97 17.19 -26.84 1.57
CA GLU A 97 16.28 -27.98 1.67
C GLU A 97 15.62 -28.25 0.31
N VAL A 98 15.74 -29.49 -0.17
CA VAL A 98 15.31 -29.88 -1.52
C VAL A 98 14.56 -31.21 -1.47
N ASP A 99 13.49 -31.31 -2.26
CA ASP A 99 12.72 -32.54 -2.43
C ASP A 99 13.49 -33.60 -3.24
N LYS A 100 13.02 -34.85 -3.20
CA LYS A 100 13.67 -35.95 -3.93
C LYS A 100 13.71 -35.73 -5.45
N GLU A 101 12.59 -35.30 -6.04
CA GLU A 101 12.48 -35.11 -7.49
C GLU A 101 13.37 -33.96 -8.00
N THR A 102 13.52 -32.90 -7.20
CA THR A 102 14.37 -31.76 -7.53
C THR A 102 15.86 -32.08 -7.39
N LEU A 103 16.24 -33.00 -6.49
CA LEU A 103 17.60 -33.51 -6.37
C LEU A 103 18.00 -34.38 -7.59
N ASP A 104 17.07 -35.21 -8.07
CA ASP A 104 17.26 -36.01 -9.29
C ASP A 104 17.42 -35.09 -10.52
N MET A 105 16.61 -34.03 -10.61
CA MET A 105 16.74 -33.01 -11.65
C MET A 105 18.11 -32.30 -11.60
N LEU A 106 18.58 -31.89 -10.43
CA LEU A 106 19.90 -31.26 -10.26
C LEU A 106 21.04 -32.20 -10.69
N SER A 107 20.89 -33.49 -10.43
CA SER A 107 21.86 -34.52 -10.84
C SER A 107 21.92 -34.68 -12.36
N VAL A 108 20.77 -34.65 -13.06
CA VAL A 108 20.71 -34.70 -14.53
C VAL A 108 21.30 -33.45 -15.18
N LEU A 109 21.14 -32.29 -14.54
CA LEU A 109 21.70 -31.02 -15.01
C LEU A 109 23.20 -30.85 -14.68
N GLY A 110 23.83 -31.82 -14.01
CA GLY A 110 25.24 -31.76 -13.61
C GLY A 110 25.52 -30.78 -12.46
N MET A 111 24.50 -30.43 -11.67
CA MET A 111 24.56 -29.50 -10.54
C MET A 111 24.36 -30.21 -9.19
N GLY A 112 24.83 -31.47 -9.07
CA GLY A 112 24.68 -32.27 -7.85
C GLY A 112 25.58 -31.83 -6.68
N ASP A 113 26.70 -31.16 -6.97
CA ASP A 113 27.73 -30.82 -5.97
C ASP A 113 27.56 -29.41 -5.37
N ILE A 114 26.34 -28.87 -5.35
CA ILE A 114 26.09 -27.55 -4.75
C ILE A 114 26.24 -27.66 -3.21
N PRO A 115 27.03 -26.78 -2.57
CA PRO A 115 27.21 -26.81 -1.12
C PRO A 115 25.89 -26.49 -0.41
N GLY A 116 25.60 -27.25 0.65
CA GLY A 116 24.43 -27.03 1.52
C GLY A 116 23.15 -27.77 1.12
N LEU A 117 23.15 -28.61 0.07
CA LEU A 117 21.99 -29.43 -0.29
C LEU A 117 21.62 -30.44 0.82
N VAL A 118 20.40 -30.33 1.34
CA VAL A 118 19.82 -31.27 2.32
C VAL A 118 18.50 -31.80 1.77
N LYS A 119 18.38 -33.12 1.66
CA LYS A 119 17.12 -33.76 1.27
C LYS A 119 16.14 -33.69 2.45
N VAL A 120 14.96 -33.14 2.22
CA VAL A 120 13.85 -33.17 3.18
C VAL A 120 12.73 -34.04 2.63
N ASP A 121 12.20 -34.94 3.46
CA ASP A 121 11.01 -35.72 3.09
C ASP A 121 9.75 -34.86 3.32
N PRO A 122 8.78 -34.85 2.39
CA PRO A 122 7.61 -34.00 2.51
C PRO A 122 6.83 -34.37 3.77
N VAL A 123 6.68 -33.40 4.68
CA VAL A 123 5.81 -33.54 5.85
C VAL A 123 4.38 -33.69 5.35
N ALA A 124 3.71 -34.77 5.74
CA ALA A 124 2.31 -34.97 5.40
C ALA A 124 1.50 -33.75 5.87
N VAL A 125 1.00 -32.97 4.91
CA VAL A 125 0.13 -31.84 5.18
C VAL A 125 -1.12 -32.41 5.83
N VAL A 126 -1.23 -32.29 7.15
CA VAL A 126 -2.46 -32.62 7.87
C VAL A 126 -3.52 -31.69 7.26
N PRO A 127 -4.56 -32.23 6.59
CA PRO A 127 -5.57 -31.38 6.01
C PRO A 127 -6.13 -30.50 7.13
N GLN A 128 -5.91 -29.19 7.06
CA GLN A 128 -6.61 -28.27 7.94
C GLN A 128 -8.09 -28.55 7.74
N VAL A 129 -8.70 -29.07 8.80
CA VAL A 129 -10.11 -29.41 8.88
C VAL A 129 -10.87 -28.27 8.23
N GLY A 130 -11.52 -28.56 7.11
CA GLY A 130 -12.20 -27.55 6.32
C GLY A 130 -13.06 -26.69 7.23
N PHE A 131 -12.97 -25.37 7.07
CA PHE A 131 -13.88 -24.44 7.72
C PHE A 131 -15.30 -24.83 7.31
N GLY A 132 -15.90 -25.69 8.11
CA GLY A 132 -17.29 -26.07 8.04
C GLY A 132 -18.07 -24.78 8.13
N ARG A 133 -18.89 -24.56 7.10
CA ARG A 133 -19.91 -23.52 7.06
C ARG A 133 -20.90 -23.84 8.18
N GLY A 134 -20.56 -23.44 9.40
CA GLY A 134 -21.39 -23.55 10.58
C GLY A 134 -22.61 -22.67 10.37
N GLY A 135 -23.69 -23.28 9.92
CA GLY A 135 -25.03 -22.73 10.07
C GLY A 135 -25.33 -22.59 11.56
N GLY A 136 -24.95 -21.46 12.14
CA GLY A 136 -25.39 -21.09 13.48
C GLY A 136 -26.90 -20.84 13.47
N PRO A 137 -27.64 -21.33 14.48
CA PRO A 137 -29.07 -21.11 14.57
C PRO A 137 -29.34 -19.61 14.73
N GLY A 138 -30.24 -19.09 13.91
CA GLY A 138 -30.64 -17.69 13.92
C GLY A 138 -31.12 -17.27 15.31
N ARG A 139 -30.41 -16.30 15.90
CA ARG A 139 -30.94 -15.53 17.03
C ARG A 139 -31.96 -14.54 16.48
N ARG A 140 -33.24 -14.87 16.66
CA ARG A 140 -34.31 -13.87 16.80
C ARG A 140 -34.10 -13.19 18.14
N PHE A 141 -33.82 -11.89 18.13
CA PHE A 141 -34.39 -10.85 19.01
C PHE A 141 -34.17 -9.50 18.33
#